data_AF-A0A7C2U4G8-F1
#
_entry.id   AF-A0A7C2U4G8-F1
#
_cell.length_a   1.000
_cell.length_b   1.000
_cell.length_c   1.000
_cell.angle_alpha   90.00
_cell.angle_beta   90.00
_cell.angle_gamma   90.00
#
_symmetry.space_group_name_H-M   'P 1'
#
loop_
_entity.id
_entity.type
_entity.pdbx_description
1 polymer ?
#
loop_
_entity_poly.entity_id
_entity_poly.type
_entity_poly.pdbx_seq_one_letter_code
_entity_poly.pdbx_strand_id
1 'polypeptide(L)' 'MKTLLSALHYLPVHDQHWEEAGRWGFELRRRGVTVPFTDLLIAAVAAGAVAVLVHRDRHFDSIAAHVGLKVESHV' A
#
# COMPACT_ATOMS: atom_id res chain seq x y z
N MET A 1 -22.77 2.25 -9.26
CA MET A 1 -21.36 1.91 -8.93
C MET A 1 -20.35 2.64 -9.83
N LYS A 2 -20.46 2.57 -11.17
CA LYS A 2 -19.51 3.25 -12.09
C LYS A 2 -19.36 4.78 -11.89
N THR A 3 -20.39 5.46 -11.39
CA THR A 3 -20.40 6.91 -11.14
C THR A 3 -19.87 7.34 -9.77
N LEU A 4 -19.75 6.43 -8.79
CA LEU A 4 -19.22 6.78 -7.47
C LEU A 4 -17.69 6.91 -7.51
N LEU A 5 -17.04 6.00 -8.25
CA LEU A 5 -15.59 5.99 -8.38
C LEU A 5 -15.06 7.11 -9.28
N SER A 6 -15.89 7.67 -10.17
CA SER A 6 -15.47 8.78 -11.05
C SER A 6 -15.21 10.09 -10.29
N ALA A 7 -15.67 10.22 -9.05
CA ALA A 7 -15.35 11.35 -8.18
C ALA A 7 -14.00 11.19 -7.47
N LEU A 8 -13.40 9.99 -7.48
CA LEU A 8 -12.12 9.74 -6.85
C LEU A 8 -10.98 10.14 -7.78
N HIS A 9 -9.94 10.74 -7.20
CA HIS A 9 -8.70 10.98 -7.91
C HIS A 9 -8.01 9.65 -8.20
N TYR A 10 -7.77 9.36 -9.48
CA TYR A 10 -7.07 8.14 -9.89
C TYR A 10 -5.57 8.32 -9.70
N LEU A 11 -4.96 7.47 -8.87
CA LEU A 11 -3.52 7.36 -8.74
C LEU A 11 -2.99 6.32 -9.73
N PRO A 12 -2.20 6.71 -10.75
CA PRO A 12 -1.66 5.77 -11.73
C PRO A 12 -0.62 4.85 -11.10
N VAL A 13 -0.55 3.62 -11.61
CA VAL A 13 0.50 2.67 -11.24
C VAL A 13 1.62 2.76 -12.28
N HIS A 14 2.86 2.94 -11.82
CA HIS A 14 4.07 2.98 -12.64
C HIS A 14 5.00 1.83 -12.28
N ASP A 15 5.95 1.51 -13.15
CA ASP A 15 6.92 0.43 -12.96
C ASP A 15 7.67 0.53 -11.62
N GLN A 16 8.02 1.75 -11.20
CA GLN A 16 8.62 2.01 -9.89
C GLN A 16 7.78 1.49 -8.71
N HIS A 17 6.45 1.53 -8.79
CA HIS A 17 5.58 1.01 -7.71
C HIS A 17 5.67 -0.52 -7.61
N TRP A 18 5.84 -1.21 -8.74
CA TRP A 18 6.04 -2.66 -8.76
C TRP A 18 7.39 -3.06 -8.17
N GLU A 19 8.45 -2.33 -8.53
CA GLU A 19 9.79 -2.53 -7.99
C GLU A 19 9.82 -2.29 -6.46
N GLU A 20 9.16 -1.23 -6.00
CA GLU A 20 9.06 -0.90 -4.58
C GLU A 20 8.26 -1.95 -3.80
N ALA A 21 7.10 -2.38 -4.31
CA ALA A 21 6.32 -3.46 -3.73
C ALA A 21 7.12 -4.77 -3.64
N GLY A 22 7.91 -5.09 -4.69
CA GLY A 22 8.80 -6.25 -4.70
C GLY A 22 9.89 -6.16 -3.63
N ARG A 23 10.57 -5.02 -3.53
CA ARG A 23 11.59 -4.75 -2.52
C ARG A 23 11.01 -4.87 -1.10
N TRP A 24 9.90 -4.20 -0.81
CA TRP A 24 9.26 -4.27 0.50
C TRP A 24 8.80 -5.69 0.83
N GLY A 25 8.23 -6.42 -0.14
CA GLY A 25 7.84 -7.81 0.05
C GLY A 25 9.02 -8.71 0.41
N PHE A 26 10.17 -8.51 -0.23
CA PHE A 26 11.39 -9.23 0.11
C PHE A 26 11.89 -8.89 1.52
N GLU A 27 11.95 -7.60 1.88
CA GLU A 27 12.43 -7.13 3.18
C GLU A 27 11.53 -7.58 4.33
N LEU A 28 10.20 -7.47 4.18
CA LEU A 28 9.22 -7.88 5.17
C LEU A 28 9.26 -9.39 5.42
N ARG A 29 9.35 -10.20 4.36
CA ARG A 29 9.45 -11.67 4.50
C ARG A 29 10.67 -12.08 5.31
N ARG A 30 11.81 -11.40 5.13
CA ARG A 30 13.02 -11.65 5.93
C ARG A 30 12.88 -11.27 7.39
N ARG A 31 11.89 -10.43 7.73
CA ARG A 31 11.51 -10.06 9.10
C ARG A 31 10.34 -10.90 9.64
N GLY A 32 9.94 -11.96 8.93
CA GLY A 32 8.82 -12.82 9.33
C GLY A 32 7.43 -12.25 9.04
N VAL A 33 7.34 -11.10 8.36
CA VAL A 33 6.07 -10.47 7.98
C VAL A 33 5.74 -10.86 6.55
N THR A 34 4.67 -11.64 6.37
CA THR A 34 4.17 -11.99 5.03
C THR A 34 2.82 -11.32 4.81
N VAL A 35 2.74 -10.51 3.76
CA VAL A 35 1.53 -9.80 3.32
C VAL A 35 1.26 -10.09 1.84
N PRO A 36 -0.01 -9.99 1.36
CA PRO A 36 -0.33 -10.09 -0.05
C PRO A 36 0.41 -9.07 -0.91
N PHE A 37 0.78 -9.45 -2.13
CA PHE A 37 1.49 -8.54 -3.04
C PHE A 37 0.63 -7.35 -3.49
N THR A 38 -0.69 -7.56 -3.62
CA THR A 38 -1.63 -6.48 -3.94
C THR A 38 -1.62 -5.39 -2.87
N ASP A 39 -1.55 -5.75 -1.59
CA ASP A 39 -1.49 -4.79 -0.48
C ASP A 39 -0.18 -4.00 -0.52
N LEU A 40 0.94 -4.66 -0.86
CA LEU A 40 2.22 -3.99 -1.08
C LEU A 40 2.17 -2.99 -2.24
N LEU A 41 1.49 -3.33 -3.34
CA LEU A 41 1.35 -2.44 -4.49
C LEU A 41 0.49 -1.21 -4.14
N ILE A 42 -0.63 -1.41 -3.45
CA ILE A 42 -1.49 -0.30 -3.00
C ILE A 42 -0.70 0.61 -2.04
N ALA A 43 0.05 0.02 -1.11
CA ALA A 43 0.92 0.76 -0.19
C ALA A 43 2.01 1.56 -0.94
N ALA A 44 2.65 0.98 -1.96
CA ALA A 44 3.68 1.65 -2.74
C ALA A 44 3.11 2.86 -3.51
N VAL A 45 1.94 2.70 -4.13
CA VAL A 45 1.24 3.80 -4.81
C VAL A 45 0.87 4.93 -3.83
N ALA A 46 0.33 4.59 -2.66
CA ALA A 46 -0.04 5.57 -1.65
C ALA A 46 1.18 6.32 -1.09
N ALA A 47 2.27 5.61 -0.81
CA ALA A 47 3.51 6.21 -0.33
C ALA A 47 4.15 7.14 -1.37
N GLY A 48 4.19 6.72 -2.64
CA GLY A 48 4.71 7.54 -3.74
C GLY A 48 3.90 8.82 -3.97
N ALA A 49 2.59 8.77 -3.77
CA ALA A 49 1.69 9.94 -3.82
C ALA A 49 1.66 10.76 -2.51
N VAL A 50 2.36 10.32 -1.46
CA VAL A 50 2.31 10.92 -0.10
C VAL A 50 0.87 10.99 0.44
N ALA A 51 0.04 10.02 0.04
CA ALA A 51 -1.35 9.91 0.47
C ALA A 51 -1.46 9.14 1.80
N VAL A 52 -2.52 9.43 2.56
CA VAL A 52 -2.92 8.59 3.69
C VAL A 52 -3.73 7.41 3.15
N LEU A 53 -3.30 6.19 3.45
CA LEU A 53 -4.00 4.97 3.07
C LEU A 53 -5.04 4.64 4.14
N VAL A 54 -6.33 4.83 3.82
CA VAL A 54 -7.45 4.46 4.70
C VAL A 54 -7.80 2.99 4.48
N HIS A 55 -7.85 2.18 5.54
CA HIS A 55 -8.11 0.75 5.42
C HIS A 55 -8.82 0.12 6.62
N ARG A 56 -9.29 -1.12 6.42
CA ARG A 56 -9.81 -2.03 7.45
C ARG A 56 -9.14 -3.41 7.36
N ASP A 57 -7.85 -3.41 7.05
CA ASP A 57 -7.01 -4.60 6.95
C ASP A 57 -5.66 -4.40 7.68
N ARG A 58 -5.37 -5.26 8.67
CA ARG A 58 -4.15 -5.23 9.50
C ARG A 58 -2.84 -5.40 8.70
N HIS A 59 -2.90 -5.86 7.45
CA HIS A 59 -1.70 -5.93 6.62
C HIS A 59 -1.08 -4.55 6.39
N PHE A 60 -1.90 -3.50 6.22
CA PHE A 60 -1.39 -2.14 6.02
C PHE A 60 -0.74 -1.56 7.28
N ASP A 61 -1.26 -1.89 8.46
CA ASP A 61 -0.60 -1.56 9.73
C ASP A 61 0.78 -2.23 9.82
N SER A 62 0.84 -3.51 9.43
CA SER A 62 2.08 -4.30 9.40
C SER A 62 3.11 -3.73 8.41
N ILE A 63 2.65 -3.26 7.24
CA ILE A 63 3.51 -2.59 6.25
C ILE A 63 4.02 -1.26 6.81
N ALA A 64 3.11 -0.40 7.31
CA ALA A 64 3.44 0.93 7.84
C ALA A 64 4.43 0.91 9.01
N ALA A 65 4.45 -0.16 9.81
CA ALA A 65 5.44 -0.34 10.86
C ALA A 65 6.89 -0.48 10.35
N HIS A 66 7.08 -0.76 9.06
CA HIS A 66 8.40 -1.06 8.46
C HIS A 66 8.82 -0.09 7.36
N VAL A 67 7.88 0.67 6.79
CA VAL A 67 8.12 1.60 5.67
C VAL A 67 7.47 2.95 5.96
N GLY A 68 7.87 4.01 5.25
CA GLY A 68 7.34 5.37 5.41
C GLY A 68 5.90 5.60 4.91
N LEU A 69 5.00 4.63 5.10
CA LEU A 69 3.60 4.69 4.71
C LEU A 69 2.76 5.33 5.82
N LYS A 70 1.93 6.32 5.48
CA LYS A 70 0.93 6.87 6.39
C LYS A 70 -0.39 6.11 6.23
N VAL A 71 -0.95 5.66 7.35
CA VAL A 71 -2.21 4.90 7.36
C VAL A 71 -3.24 5.51 8.30
N GLU A 72 -4.51 5.35 7.96
CA GLU A 72 -5.66 5.52 8.85
C GLU A 72 -6.36 4.17 8.97
N SER A 73 -6.24 3.54 10.14
CA SER A 73 -6.73 2.19 10.39
C SER A 73 -8.11 2.20 11.06
N HIS A 74 -9.01 1.34 10.57
CA HIS A 74 -10.36 1.11 11.13
C HIS A 74 -10.63 -0.37 11.46
N VAL A 75 -9.55 -1.14 11.64
CA VAL A 75 -9.58 -2.57 12.02
C VAL A 75 -10.16 -2.74 13.41
#